data_AF-A0A1D6PI46-F1
#
_entry.id   AF-A0A1D6PI46-F1
#
_cell.length_a   1.000
_cell.length_b   1.000
_cell.length_c   1.000
_cell.angle_alpha   90.00
_cell.angle_beta   90.00
_cell.angle_gamma   90.00
#
_symmetry.space_group_name_H-M   'P 1'
#
loop_
_entity.id
_entity.type
_entity.pdbx_description
1 polymer ?
#
loop_
_entity_poly.entity_id
_entity_poly.type
_entity_poly.pdbx_seq_one_letter_code
_entity_poly.pdbx_strand_id
1 'polypeptide(L)'
;MSNIGKSTNILWHNCLIGQSDRQKLLGQKGCVVWITGLSGSGKSTLACALSRELHCRGHLTYVLDGDNLRHGLNRDLSFKAEDRAENIRRVGEVAKLFADAGVICIASLISPYRRDRDACRALLPHSNFIELVILKAYTSLHVQERLKVSLELMIHTNHQLMVR
;
A
#
# COMPACT_ATOMS: atom_id res chain seq x y z
N MET A 1 -27.43 -5.56 -10.31
CA MET A 1 -26.89 -5.87 -8.96
C MET A 1 -26.60 -7.37 -8.91
N SER A 2 -25.39 -7.80 -9.28
CA SER A 2 -25.01 -9.21 -9.24
C SER A 2 -24.63 -9.58 -7.81
N ASN A 3 -25.42 -10.47 -7.23
CA ASN A 3 -25.26 -11.04 -5.89
C ASN A 3 -24.09 -12.05 -5.95
N ILE A 4 -22.84 -11.59 -5.83
CA ILE A 4 -21.70 -12.49 -5.62
C ILE A 4 -21.76 -12.94 -4.15
N GLY A 5 -21.95 -14.25 -3.96
CA GLY A 5 -22.38 -14.89 -2.71
C GLY A 5 -21.65 -14.42 -1.45
N LYS A 6 -22.43 -13.93 -0.48
CA LYS A 6 -22.00 -13.86 0.91
C LYS A 6 -21.91 -15.29 1.44
N SER A 7 -20.72 -15.87 1.43
CA SER A 7 -20.48 -17.19 2.00
C SER A 7 -20.84 -17.15 3.49
N THR A 8 -21.88 -17.90 3.88
CA THR A 8 -22.44 -17.91 5.24
C THR A 8 -21.64 -18.77 6.22
N ASN A 9 -20.67 -19.55 5.73
CA ASN A 9 -19.81 -20.44 6.50
C ASN A 9 -18.33 -20.05 6.36
N ILE A 10 -17.98 -18.81 6.73
CA ILE A 10 -16.57 -18.40 6.85
C ILE A 10 -16.26 -18.20 8.32
N LEU A 11 -15.45 -19.10 8.87
CA LEU A 11 -14.82 -18.93 10.17
C LEU A 11 -13.37 -18.50 9.98
N TRP A 12 -12.95 -17.48 10.72
CA TRP A 12 -11.54 -17.09 10.76
C TRP A 12 -10.76 -18.17 11.50
N HIS A 13 -9.76 -18.76 10.84
CA HIS A 13 -8.90 -19.76 11.44
C HIS A 13 -7.75 -19.05 12.14
N ASN A 14 -7.74 -19.09 13.47
CA ASN A 14 -6.66 -18.51 14.26
C ASN A 14 -5.40 -19.38 14.13
N CYS A 15 -4.30 -18.79 13.68
CA CYS A 15 -2.98 -19.39 13.74
C CYS A 15 -2.32 -19.04 15.08
N LEU A 16 -1.53 -19.94 15.64
CA LEU A 16 -0.75 -19.70 16.87
C LEU A 16 0.28 -18.58 16.70
N ILE A 17 0.69 -18.29 15.46
CA ILE A 17 1.61 -17.22 15.12
C ILE A 17 0.82 -15.99 14.67
N GLY A 18 0.87 -14.94 15.49
CA GLY A 18 0.19 -13.68 15.24
C GLY A 18 1.06 -12.64 14.52
N GLN A 19 0.47 -11.47 14.25
CA GLN A 19 1.19 -10.33 13.67
C GLN A 19 2.38 -9.91 14.53
N SER A 20 2.23 -9.91 15.86
CA SER A 20 3.31 -9.55 16.79
C SER A 20 4.53 -10.44 16.65
N ASP A 21 4.32 -11.74 16.44
CA ASP A 21 5.42 -12.71 16.35
C ASP A 21 6.17 -12.56 15.02
N ARG A 22 5.43 -12.35 13.92
CA ARG A 22 6.02 -12.04 12.61
C ARG A 22 6.84 -10.75 12.64
N GLN A 23 6.32 -9.70 13.25
CA GLN A 23 7.02 -8.41 13.39
C GLN A 23 8.27 -8.52 14.27
N LYS A 24 8.21 -9.30 15.36
CA LYS A 24 9.39 -9.60 16.20
C LYS A 24 10.44 -10.36 15.41
N LEU A 25 10.05 -11.38 14.64
CA LEU A 25 10.96 -12.16 13.81
C LEU A 25 11.68 -11.29 12.77
N LEU A 26 10.95 -10.37 12.14
CA LEU A 26 11.52 -9.47 11.13
C LEU A 26 12.24 -8.24 11.72
N GLY A 27 12.11 -7.99 13.02
CA GLY A 27 12.63 -6.77 13.65
C GLY A 27 12.00 -5.47 13.10
N GLN A 28 10.79 -5.53 12.53
CA GLN A 28 10.10 -4.38 11.93
C GLN A 28 8.59 -4.48 12.07
N LYS A 29 7.90 -3.34 11.95
CA LYS A 29 6.43 -3.28 11.86
C LYS A 29 5.99 -3.22 10.41
N GLY A 30 4.94 -3.97 10.08
CA GLY A 30 4.32 -3.89 8.76
C GLY A 30 3.39 -2.68 8.65
N CYS A 31 3.41 -2.02 7.50
CA CYS A 31 2.53 -0.90 7.19
C CYS A 31 2.28 -0.83 5.68
N VAL A 32 1.31 0.00 5.29
CA VAL A 32 1.00 0.29 3.90
C VAL A 32 1.37 1.73 3.59
N VAL A 33 2.27 1.92 2.63
CA VAL A 33 2.55 3.20 1.98
C VAL A 33 1.76 3.25 0.68
N TRP A 34 0.69 4.04 0.65
CA TRP A 34 -0.22 4.17 -0.48
C TRP A 34 0.11 5.42 -1.31
N ILE A 35 0.75 5.22 -2.45
CA ILE A 35 1.12 6.29 -3.38
C ILE A 35 0.02 6.42 -4.44
N THR A 36 -0.61 7.59 -4.49
CA THR A 36 -1.67 7.93 -5.44
C THR A 36 -1.33 9.16 -6.27
N GLY A 37 -1.76 9.21 -7.53
CA GLY A 37 -1.45 10.33 -8.43
C GLY A 37 -1.69 10.00 -9.91
N LEU A 38 -1.58 11.02 -10.78
CA LEU A 38 -1.83 10.88 -12.21
C LEU A 38 -0.89 9.86 -12.88
N SER A 39 -1.31 9.32 -14.03
CA SER A 39 -0.40 8.52 -14.86
C SER A 39 0.83 9.34 -15.25
N GLY A 40 2.01 8.72 -15.27
CA GLY A 40 3.27 9.41 -15.56
C GLY A 40 3.79 10.36 -14.46
N SER A 41 3.11 10.48 -13.31
CA SER A 41 3.56 11.39 -12.25
C SER A 41 4.82 10.96 -11.48
N GLY A 42 5.38 9.79 -11.78
CA GLY A 42 6.58 9.24 -11.11
C GLY A 42 6.30 8.31 -9.92
N LYS A 43 5.06 7.84 -9.73
CA LYS A 43 4.67 6.94 -8.62
C LYS A 43 5.55 5.68 -8.54
N SER A 44 5.69 4.95 -9.65
CA SER A 44 6.47 3.71 -9.69
C SER A 44 7.96 3.99 -9.47
N THR A 45 8.49 5.09 -10.01
CA THR A 45 9.86 5.55 -9.73
C THR A 45 10.08 5.82 -8.24
N LEU A 46 9.16 6.53 -7.59
CA LEU A 46 9.22 6.80 -6.15
C LEU A 46 9.11 5.49 -5.34
N ALA A 47 8.18 4.60 -5.70
CA ALA A 47 8.01 3.32 -5.03
C ALA A 47 9.29 2.46 -5.09
N CYS A 48 9.92 2.37 -6.26
CA CYS A 48 11.18 1.65 -6.43
C CYS A 48 12.33 2.31 -5.65
N ALA A 49 12.45 3.64 -5.69
CA ALA A 49 13.48 4.36 -4.94
C ALA A 49 13.32 4.19 -3.42
N LEU A 50 12.08 4.24 -2.93
CA LEU A 50 11.75 4.01 -1.52
C LEU A 50 12.05 2.56 -1.11
N SER A 51 11.64 1.58 -1.91
CA SER A 51 11.90 0.17 -1.66
C SER A 51 13.40 -0.11 -1.58
N ARG A 52 14.20 0.44 -2.53
CA ARG A 52 15.67 0.32 -2.52
C ARG A 52 16.29 0.92 -1.26
N GLU A 53 15.86 2.11 -0.88
CA GLU A 53 16.36 2.80 0.33
C GLU A 53 16.09 1.99 1.59
N LEU A 54 14.85 1.54 1.79
CA LEU A 54 14.45 0.73 2.93
C LEU A 54 15.21 -0.60 2.97
N HIS A 55 15.41 -1.24 1.81
CA HIS A 55 16.21 -2.45 1.72
C HIS A 55 17.66 -2.24 2.16
N CYS A 56 18.31 -1.15 1.72
CA CYS A 56 19.67 -0.80 2.14
C CYS A 56 19.79 -0.60 3.67
N ARG A 57 18.68 -0.40 4.36
CA ARG A 57 18.59 -0.22 5.82
C ARG A 57 18.11 -1.47 6.56
N GLY A 58 18.00 -2.61 5.87
CA GLY A 58 17.60 -3.88 6.46
C GLY A 58 16.09 -4.08 6.61
N HIS A 59 15.27 -3.25 5.97
CA HIS A 59 13.82 -3.43 5.99
C HIS A 59 13.31 -4.27 4.81
N LEU A 60 12.43 -5.21 5.12
CA LEU A 60 11.70 -5.99 4.13
C LEU A 60 10.52 -5.19 3.58
N THR A 61 10.53 -4.99 2.26
CA THR A 61 9.49 -4.25 1.53
C THR A 61 8.94 -5.07 0.37
N TYR A 62 7.73 -4.71 -0.09
CA TYR A 62 7.19 -5.24 -1.34
C TYR A 62 6.39 -4.17 -2.09
N VAL A 63 6.61 -4.04 -3.40
CA VAL A 63 5.93 -3.02 -4.23
C VAL A 63 4.75 -3.66 -4.96
N LEU A 64 3.55 -3.14 -4.71
CA LEU A 64 2.33 -3.44 -5.45
C LEU A 64 2.10 -2.34 -6.50
N ASP A 65 2.65 -2.54 -7.69
CA ASP A 65 2.46 -1.63 -8.82
C ASP A 65 1.21 -2.01 -9.63
N GLY A 66 0.40 -1.01 -9.98
CA GLY A 66 -0.86 -1.20 -10.70
C GLY A 66 -0.71 -1.90 -12.05
N ASP A 67 0.41 -1.72 -12.76
CA ASP A 67 0.64 -2.36 -14.05
C ASP A 67 1.10 -3.82 -13.84
N ASN A 68 1.99 -4.06 -12.87
CA ASN A 68 2.45 -5.41 -12.52
C ASN A 68 1.29 -6.33 -12.11
N LEU A 69 0.34 -5.82 -11.34
CA LEU A 69 -0.81 -6.58 -10.87
C LEU A 69 -1.75 -7.03 -12.00
N ARG A 70 -1.80 -6.29 -13.11
CA ARG A 70 -2.61 -6.63 -14.29
C ARG A 70 -2.04 -7.81 -15.09
N HIS A 71 -0.79 -8.21 -14.85
CA HIS A 71 -0.26 -9.45 -15.40
C HIS A 71 -0.70 -10.70 -14.63
N GLY A 72 -1.28 -10.55 -13.43
CA GLY A 72 -1.65 -11.65 -12.54
C GLY A 72 -2.99 -11.43 -11.84
N LEU A 73 -2.94 -10.98 -10.58
CA LEU A 73 -4.10 -10.86 -9.68
C LEU A 73 -5.29 -10.12 -10.31
N ASN A 74 -5.02 -9.10 -11.13
CA ASN A 74 -6.02 -8.20 -11.71
C ASN A 74 -6.09 -8.31 -13.24
N ARG A 75 -5.64 -9.43 -13.83
CA ARG A 75 -5.64 -9.64 -15.28
C ARG A 75 -7.03 -9.68 -15.91
N ASP A 76 -8.05 -10.02 -15.11
CA ASP A 76 -9.46 -10.11 -15.50
C ASP A 76 -10.15 -8.74 -15.53
N LEU A 77 -9.53 -7.69 -14.98
CA LEU A 77 -10.14 -6.38 -14.82
C LEU A 77 -9.79 -5.47 -16.01
N SER A 78 -10.80 -4.82 -16.59
CA SER A 78 -10.61 -3.81 -17.64
C SER A 78 -10.25 -2.44 -17.04
N PHE A 79 -10.51 -1.36 -17.78
CA PHE A 79 -10.32 0.03 -17.35
C PHE A 79 -11.63 0.79 -17.10
N LYS A 80 -12.77 0.07 -17.06
CA LYS A 80 -14.07 0.63 -16.65
C LYS A 80 -14.05 1.09 -15.19
N ALA A 81 -15.00 1.94 -14.80
CA ALA A 81 -15.02 2.55 -13.48
C ALA A 81 -15.17 1.50 -12.37
N GLU A 82 -16.00 0.49 -12.59
CA GLU A 82 -16.27 -0.61 -11.65
C GLU A 82 -15.01 -1.48 -11.48
N ASP A 83 -14.35 -1.83 -12.59
CA ASP A 83 -13.12 -2.61 -12.60
C ASP A 83 -11.96 -1.86 -11.95
N ARG A 84 -11.91 -0.52 -12.06
CA ARG A 84 -10.95 0.31 -11.32
C ARG A 84 -11.22 0.24 -9.81
N ALA A 85 -12.47 0.33 -9.38
CA ALA A 85 -12.82 0.22 -7.98
C ALA A 85 -12.47 -1.17 -7.42
N GLU A 86 -12.77 -2.24 -8.17
CA GLU A 86 -12.42 -3.62 -7.79
C GLU A 86 -10.89 -3.83 -7.75
N ASN A 87 -10.15 -3.24 -8.69
CA ASN A 87 -8.69 -3.25 -8.67
C ASN A 87 -8.15 -2.62 -7.38
N ILE A 88 -8.67 -1.46 -6.96
CA ILE A 88 -8.27 -0.82 -5.70
C ILE A 88 -8.64 -1.68 -4.50
N ARG A 89 -9.84 -2.27 -4.48
CA ARG A 89 -10.30 -3.15 -3.40
C ARG A 89 -9.39 -4.37 -3.23
N ARG A 90 -9.08 -5.10 -4.32
CA ARG A 90 -8.18 -6.27 -4.29
C ARG A 90 -6.79 -5.89 -3.78
N VAL A 91 -6.26 -4.76 -4.24
CA VAL A 91 -4.94 -4.28 -3.81
C VAL A 91 -4.93 -3.87 -2.34
N GLY A 92 -6.00 -3.24 -1.86
CA GLY A 92 -6.16 -2.93 -0.44
C GLY A 92 -6.09 -4.17 0.46
N GLU A 93 -6.80 -5.25 0.09
CA GLU A 93 -6.78 -6.50 0.85
C GLU A 93 -5.40 -7.18 0.81
N VAL A 94 -4.73 -7.18 -0.35
CA VAL A 94 -3.37 -7.75 -0.45
C VAL A 94 -2.36 -6.91 0.34
N ALA A 95 -2.45 -5.58 0.27
CA ALA A 95 -1.59 -4.68 1.04
C ALA A 95 -1.77 -4.89 2.55
N LYS A 96 -3.02 -5.12 2.99
CA LYS A 96 -3.33 -5.49 4.38
C LYS A 96 -2.64 -6.79 4.78
N LEU A 97 -2.68 -7.83 3.94
CA LEU A 97 -2.00 -9.10 4.22
C LEU A 97 -0.48 -8.93 4.35
N PHE A 98 0.14 -8.10 3.50
CA PHE A 98 1.57 -7.79 3.62
C PHE A 98 1.89 -7.06 4.93
N ALA A 99 1.09 -6.05 5.31
CA ALA A 99 1.28 -5.34 6.57
C ALA A 99 1.06 -6.27 7.78
N ASP A 100 0.09 -7.18 7.73
CA ASP A 100 -0.12 -8.21 8.76
C ASP A 100 1.05 -9.23 8.83
N ALA A 101 1.71 -9.49 7.70
CA ALA A 101 2.94 -10.29 7.66
C ALA A 101 4.17 -9.55 8.22
N GLY A 102 4.05 -8.28 8.59
CA GLY A 102 5.16 -7.44 9.04
C GLY A 102 5.96 -6.78 7.91
N VAL A 103 5.51 -6.89 6.66
CA VAL A 103 6.17 -6.30 5.49
C VAL A 103 5.72 -4.84 5.30
N ILE A 104 6.64 -3.97 4.90
CA ILE A 104 6.29 -2.61 4.45
C ILE A 104 5.81 -2.70 3.00
N CYS A 105 4.49 -2.66 2.81
CA CYS A 105 3.86 -2.74 1.51
C CYS A 105 3.77 -1.35 0.87
N ILE A 106 4.34 -1.19 -0.32
CA ILE A 106 4.33 0.07 -1.06
C ILE A 106 3.38 -0.10 -2.26
N ALA A 107 2.19 0.46 -2.16
CA ALA A 107 1.17 0.39 -3.20
C ALA A 107 1.29 1.63 -4.12
N SER A 108 1.55 1.43 -5.41
CA SER A 108 1.70 2.50 -6.41
C SER A 108 0.56 2.43 -7.43
N LEU A 109 -0.48 3.25 -7.24
CA LEU A 109 -1.71 3.20 -8.03
C LEU A 109 -2.18 4.60 -8.45
N ILE A 110 -2.99 4.68 -9.51
CA ILE A 110 -3.66 5.94 -9.85
C ILE A 110 -4.71 6.28 -8.78
N SER A 111 -5.48 5.28 -8.33
CA SER A 111 -6.50 5.35 -7.26
C SER A 111 -7.20 6.72 -7.12
N PRO A 112 -7.87 7.21 -8.19
CA PRO A 112 -8.27 8.61 -8.27
C PRO A 112 -9.38 8.97 -7.27
N TYR A 113 -10.24 8.01 -6.92
CA TYR A 113 -11.39 8.24 -6.06
C TYR A 113 -11.01 8.12 -4.58
N ARG A 114 -11.24 9.20 -3.82
CA ARG A 114 -10.96 9.24 -2.38
C ARG A 114 -11.71 8.17 -1.61
N ARG A 115 -12.97 7.90 -1.97
CA ARG A 115 -13.81 6.87 -1.31
C ARG A 115 -13.14 5.48 -1.34
N ASP A 116 -12.48 5.13 -2.43
CA ASP A 116 -11.87 3.81 -2.60
C ASP A 116 -10.60 3.72 -1.74
N ARG A 117 -9.82 4.82 -1.68
CA ARG A 117 -8.64 4.92 -0.80
C ARG A 117 -9.03 4.93 0.68
N ASP A 118 -10.13 5.59 1.04
CA ASP A 118 -10.65 5.61 2.40
C ASP A 118 -11.13 4.22 2.83
N ALA A 119 -11.75 3.45 1.93
CA ALA A 119 -12.10 2.05 2.17
C ALA A 119 -10.84 1.19 2.45
N CYS A 120 -9.77 1.35 1.66
CA CYS A 120 -8.49 0.67 1.94
C CYS A 120 -7.88 1.09 3.27
N ARG A 121 -7.91 2.38 3.62
CA ARG A 121 -7.41 2.88 4.91
C ARG A 121 -8.16 2.26 6.09
N ALA A 122 -9.47 2.07 5.96
CA ALA A 122 -10.32 1.48 7.00
C ALA A 122 -10.04 -0.01 7.25
N LEU A 123 -9.32 -0.70 6.35
CA LEU A 123 -8.91 -2.11 6.55
C LEU A 123 -7.80 -2.28 7.59
N LEU A 124 -7.12 -1.19 7.95
CA LEU A 124 -5.92 -1.17 8.77
C LEU A 124 -6.11 -0.26 10.00
N PRO A 125 -5.41 -0.53 11.10
CA PRO A 125 -5.31 0.42 12.20
C PRO A 125 -4.78 1.78 11.69
N HIS A 126 -5.27 2.90 12.25
CA HIS A 126 -4.99 4.25 11.75
C HIS A 126 -3.49 4.57 11.53
N SER A 127 -2.58 3.99 12.33
CA SER A 127 -1.13 4.18 12.22
C SER A 127 -0.45 3.40 11.09
N ASN A 128 -1.13 2.42 10.49
CA ASN A 128 -0.51 1.46 9.56
C ASN A 128 -0.80 1.79 8.09
N PHE A 129 -1.43 2.94 7.81
CA PHE A 129 -1.73 3.39 6.45
C PHE A 129 -1.24 4.83 6.24
N ILE A 130 -0.25 4.97 5.37
CA ILE A 130 0.42 6.22 5.03
C ILE A 130 0.05 6.58 3.60
N GLU A 131 -0.73 7.63 3.39
CA GLU A 131 -1.11 8.07 2.05
C GLU A 131 -0.19 9.18 1.55
N LEU A 132 0.35 9.00 0.34
CA LEU A 132 1.17 9.98 -0.37
C LEU A 132 0.48 10.36 -1.69
N VAL A 133 0.14 11.64 -1.82
CA VAL A 133 -0.52 12.17 -3.02
C VAL A 133 0.51 12.91 -3.88
N ILE A 134 0.76 12.41 -5.09
CA ILE A 134 1.64 13.07 -6.07
C ILE A 134 0.80 13.96 -6.99
N LEU A 135 0.86 15.28 -6.75
CA LEU A 135 0.07 16.28 -7.47
C LEU A 135 0.75 16.81 -8.76
N LYS A 136 2.06 16.64 -8.92
CA LYS A 136 2.81 17.15 -10.08
C LYS A 136 3.52 16.02 -10.81
N ALA A 137 3.48 16.05 -12.14
CA ALA A 137 4.41 15.29 -12.95
C ALA A 137 5.83 15.81 -12.66
N TYR A 138 6.80 14.91 -12.52
CA TYR A 138 8.18 15.18 -12.11
C TYR A 138 8.36 15.56 -10.63
N THR A 139 8.35 14.56 -9.74
CA THR A 139 9.00 14.68 -8.44
C THR A 139 10.51 14.78 -8.62
N SER A 140 11.06 15.99 -8.52
CA SER A 140 12.50 16.26 -8.48
C SER A 140 13.19 15.41 -7.38
N LEU A 141 14.46 15.07 -7.56
CA LEU A 141 15.29 14.33 -6.58
C LEU A 141 15.19 14.90 -5.16
N HIS A 142 15.09 16.23 -5.03
CA HIS A 142 14.92 16.91 -3.74
C HIS A 142 13.60 16.56 -3.03
N VAL A 143 12.52 16.31 -3.79
CA VAL A 143 11.23 15.87 -3.23
C VAL A 143 11.31 14.42 -2.79
N GLN A 144 12.06 13.59 -3.52
CA GLN A 144 12.29 12.20 -3.13
C GLN A 144 13.05 12.13 -1.81
N GLU A 145 14.09 12.95 -1.61
CA GLU A 145 14.85 13.00 -0.34
C GLU A 145 14.02 13.50 0.85
N ARG A 146 13.18 14.53 0.67
CA ARG A 146 12.28 15.00 1.74
C ARG A 146 11.21 13.98 2.12
N LEU A 147 10.66 13.26 1.13
CA LEU A 147 9.73 12.18 1.35
C LEU A 147 10.40 11.00 2.08
N LYS A 148 11.66 10.68 1.75
CA LYS A 148 12.45 9.65 2.46
C LYS A 148 12.58 9.97 3.96
N VAL A 149 13.05 11.16 4.32
CA VAL A 149 13.22 11.58 5.73
C VAL A 149 11.88 11.58 6.47
N SER A 150 10.80 12.02 5.81
CA SER A 150 9.46 12.04 6.41
C SER A 150 8.91 10.64 6.63
N LEU A 151 9.09 9.73 5.67
CA LEU A 151 8.67 8.33 5.80
C LEU A 151 9.47 7.58 6.86
N GLU A 152 10.77 7.86 7.00
CA GLU A 152 11.58 7.34 8.10
C GLU A 152 11.05 7.76 9.46
N LEU A 153 10.72 9.05 9.63
CA LEU A 153 10.09 9.54 10.84
C LEU A 153 8.75 8.83 11.08
N MET A 154 7.95 8.59 10.05
CA MET A 154 6.66 7.88 10.21
C MET A 154 6.82 6.39 10.56
N ILE A 155 7.88 5.74 10.08
CA ILE A 155 8.17 4.34 10.40
C ILE A 155 8.73 4.20 11.83
N HIS A 156 9.49 5.19 12.32
CA HIS A 156 10.12 5.18 13.65
C HIS A 156 9.29 5.87 14.74
N THR A 157 8.46 6.84 14.38
CA THR A 157 7.58 7.59 15.30
C THR A 157 6.14 7.46 14.80
N ASN A 158 5.23 7.03 15.67
CA ASN A 158 3.80 6.76 15.40
C ASN A 158 2.97 8.01 14.99
N HIS A 159 3.50 8.96 14.19
CA HIS A 159 2.81 10.20 13.82
C HIS A 159 2.51 10.30 12.32
N GLN A 160 1.23 10.52 12.02
CA GLN A 160 0.74 10.87 10.69
C GLN A 160 1.14 12.33 10.37
N LEU A 161 2.08 12.53 9.44
CA LEU A 161 2.34 13.85 8.86
C LEU A 161 1.80 13.90 7.44
N MET A 162 0.89 14.84 7.21
CA MET A 162 0.41 15.22 5.89
C MET A 162 1.54 15.99 5.20
N VAL A 163 2.31 15.33 4.33
CA VAL A 163 3.32 16.01 3.51
C VAL A 163 2.58 16.92 2.52
N ARG A 164 2.56 18.22 2.82
CA ARG A 164 2.00 19.29 1.98
C ARG A 164 3.01 19.76 0.95
#